data_AF-A0A8T2WWA4-F1
#
_entry.id   AF-A0A8T2WWA4-F1
#
_cell.length_a   1.000
_cell.length_b   1.000
_cell.length_c   1.000
_cell.angle_alpha   90.00
_cell.angle_beta   90.00
_cell.angle_gamma   90.00
#
_symmetry.space_group_name_H-M   'P 1'
#
loop_
_entity.id
_entity.type
_entity.pdbx_description
1 polymer ?
#
loop_
_entity_poly.entity_id
_entity_poly.type
_entity_poly.pdbx_seq_one_letter_code
_entity_poly.pdbx_strand_id
1 'polypeptide(L)'
;MDETPSRKHQVSLRGASAREISRDALLQKVSHERELRNYARRATASAIFIQRVWRRFIVTKKVAAELQLEWEAEAALVKNDLTIMSGSWISTRVLRPFLFFVHCLSTRHHKIRDADIPCLHTCFKLLLESINSTDLGNNFCALALGTPEERRTWTYQSQKLVSLCSVILANCDKSHQRAQDILVLTSLAMRLLVVLTDQKCWKSITNNSPKDADVAWKDLVRFMAIPKSGLYLSIRRYINNLDIHFCPQTSTLAQTDDRFLITASAITLALRPFNVTNFDFIGPDVVDINSAPAQYYLFLLTIPWLTQRLPAVLLPALKHKSILSPCFQTLLVRIIEIRAKSC
;
A
#
# COMPACT_ATOMS: atom_id res chain seq x y z
N MET A 1 -104.54 18.55 -5.29
CA MET A 1 -103.99 17.20 -5.11
C MET A 1 -103.39 16.83 -6.45
N ASP A 2 -102.08 16.72 -6.66
CA ASP A 2 -100.96 16.62 -5.73
C ASP A 2 -99.67 17.09 -6.41
N GLU A 3 -98.88 17.78 -5.59
CA GLU A 3 -97.43 17.89 -5.45
C GLU A 3 -96.45 17.61 -6.62
N THR A 4 -95.58 18.61 -6.81
CA THR A 4 -94.30 18.58 -7.50
C THR A 4 -93.28 17.71 -6.74
N PRO A 5 -92.38 16.95 -7.42
CA PRO A 5 -91.20 16.44 -6.76
C PRO A 5 -90.12 17.52 -6.76
N SER A 6 -89.79 17.97 -5.56
CA SER A 6 -88.73 18.91 -5.25
C SER A 6 -87.36 18.41 -5.71
N ARG A 7 -86.61 19.28 -6.41
CA ARG A 7 -85.16 19.09 -6.65
C ARG A 7 -84.45 19.05 -5.31
N LYS A 8 -84.11 17.85 -4.84
CA LYS A 8 -83.21 17.64 -3.70
C LYS A 8 -81.84 18.24 -4.02
N HIS A 9 -81.63 19.48 -3.61
CA HIS A 9 -80.30 20.04 -3.42
C HIS A 9 -79.72 19.34 -2.20
N GLN A 10 -78.94 18.28 -2.46
CA GLN A 10 -78.17 17.61 -1.44
C GLN A 10 -76.98 18.51 -1.08
N VAL A 11 -77.22 19.51 -0.24
CA VAL A 11 -76.16 20.36 0.30
C VAL A 11 -75.47 19.56 1.40
N SER A 12 -74.26 19.09 1.12
CA SER A 12 -73.38 18.50 2.12
C SER A 12 -73.08 19.52 3.21
N LEU A 13 -73.60 19.27 4.42
CA LEU A 13 -73.28 20.02 5.63
C LEU A 13 -71.93 19.61 6.27
N ARG A 14 -71.15 18.74 5.61
CA ARG A 14 -69.72 18.64 5.91
C ARG A 14 -69.03 19.79 5.19
N GLY A 15 -68.62 20.80 5.97
CA GLY A 15 -67.76 21.91 5.54
C GLY A 15 -66.41 21.42 5.03
N ALA A 16 -66.42 20.86 3.84
CA ALA A 16 -65.26 20.64 3.00
C ALA A 16 -65.68 21.12 1.62
N SER A 17 -65.54 22.42 1.42
CA SER A 17 -65.59 23.02 0.10
C SER A 17 -64.57 22.28 -0.78
N ALA A 18 -64.88 22.01 -2.05
CA ALA A 18 -63.95 21.39 -3.01
C ALA A 18 -62.64 22.20 -3.23
N ARG A 19 -62.47 23.34 -2.55
CA ARG A 19 -61.27 24.18 -2.50
C ARG A 19 -60.51 24.14 -1.16
N GLU A 20 -60.99 23.43 -0.14
CA GLU A 20 -60.32 23.31 1.15
C GLU A 20 -59.33 22.14 1.14
N ILE A 21 -58.05 22.48 1.09
CA ILE A 21 -56.96 21.51 1.19
C ILE A 21 -57.03 20.87 2.57
N SER A 22 -57.11 19.53 2.63
CA SER A 22 -57.16 18.82 3.90
C SER A 22 -55.87 19.06 4.71
N ARG A 23 -56.00 19.07 6.04
CA ARG A 23 -54.86 19.20 6.97
C ARG A 23 -53.72 18.23 6.63
N ASP A 24 -54.05 16.99 6.31
CA ASP A 24 -53.07 15.96 5.98
C ASP A 24 -52.37 16.22 4.65
N ALA A 25 -53.07 16.76 3.65
CA ALA A 25 -52.47 17.19 2.39
C ALA A 25 -51.51 18.39 2.58
N LEU A 26 -51.83 19.31 3.49
CA LEU A 26 -50.90 20.39 3.88
C LEU A 26 -49.65 19.85 4.60
N LEU A 27 -49.83 18.89 5.52
CA LEU A 27 -48.71 18.26 6.22
C LEU A 27 -47.78 17.49 5.28
N GLN A 28 -48.33 16.75 4.32
CA GLN A 28 -47.56 16.07 3.27
C GLN A 28 -46.83 17.05 2.36
N LYS A 29 -47.46 18.18 2.00
CA LYS A 29 -46.78 19.22 1.21
C LYS A 29 -45.60 19.82 1.98
N VAL A 30 -45.77 20.11 3.28
CA VAL A 30 -44.69 20.62 4.13
C VAL A 30 -43.59 19.58 4.33
N SER A 31 -43.92 18.29 4.49
CA SER A 31 -42.91 17.23 4.59
C SER A 31 -42.11 17.11 3.29
N HIS A 32 -42.78 17.14 2.14
CA HIS A 32 -42.12 17.12 0.83
C HIS A 32 -41.22 18.34 0.61
N GLU A 33 -41.66 19.56 0.96
CA GLU A 33 -40.81 20.75 0.91
C GLU A 33 -39.61 20.69 1.85
N ARG A 34 -39.77 20.06 3.03
CA ARG A 34 -38.64 19.83 3.97
C ARG A 34 -37.64 18.84 3.38
N GLU A 35 -38.12 17.77 2.75
CA GLU A 35 -37.29 16.79 2.06
C GLU A 35 -36.52 17.42 0.89
N LEU A 36 -37.19 18.22 0.06
CA LEU A 36 -36.56 18.95 -1.04
C LEU A 36 -35.47 19.91 -0.51
N ARG A 37 -35.76 20.68 0.55
CA ARG A 37 -34.76 21.55 1.19
C ARG A 37 -33.60 20.77 1.82
N ASN A 38 -33.85 19.59 2.36
CA ASN A 38 -32.81 18.72 2.90
C ASN A 38 -31.94 18.15 1.77
N TYR A 39 -32.55 17.67 0.69
CA TYR A 39 -31.85 17.20 -0.50
C TYR A 39 -30.99 18.31 -1.12
N ALA A 40 -31.56 19.50 -1.32
CA ALA A 40 -30.83 20.65 -1.85
C ALA A 40 -29.60 20.99 -1.01
N ARG A 41 -29.75 21.05 0.33
CA ARG A 41 -28.62 21.27 1.25
C ARG A 41 -27.53 20.21 1.13
N ARG A 42 -27.90 18.92 1.08
CA ARG A 42 -26.96 17.81 0.89
C ARG A 42 -26.28 17.87 -0.48
N ALA A 43 -27.01 18.21 -1.54
CA ALA A 43 -26.47 18.35 -2.88
C ALA A 43 -25.46 19.50 -2.95
N THR A 44 -25.77 20.67 -2.38
CA THR A 44 -24.84 21.81 -2.31
C THR A 44 -23.59 21.46 -1.50
N ALA A 45 -23.74 20.84 -0.33
CA ALA A 45 -22.61 20.41 0.49
C ALA A 45 -21.72 19.39 -0.25
N SER A 46 -22.34 18.43 -0.95
CA SER A 46 -21.62 17.44 -1.76
C SER A 46 -20.90 18.08 -2.94
N ALA A 47 -21.52 19.05 -3.63
CA ALA A 47 -20.90 19.78 -4.72
C ALA A 47 -19.67 20.58 -4.23
N ILE A 48 -19.78 21.28 -3.11
CA ILE A 48 -18.66 22.01 -2.49
C ILE A 48 -17.54 21.03 -2.11
N PHE A 49 -17.88 19.88 -1.53
CA PHE A 49 -16.91 18.85 -1.19
C PHE A 49 -16.15 18.34 -2.42
N ILE A 50 -16.88 17.97 -3.49
CA ILE A 50 -16.28 17.51 -4.74
C ILE A 50 -15.36 18.59 -5.33
N GLN A 51 -15.82 19.84 -5.40
CA GLN A 51 -15.02 20.97 -5.89
C GLN A 51 -13.75 21.16 -5.08
N ARG A 52 -13.82 21.08 -3.74
CA ARG A 52 -12.65 21.21 -2.85
C ARG A 52 -11.65 20.09 -3.07
N VAL A 53 -12.11 18.84 -3.18
CA VAL A 53 -11.26 17.67 -3.44
C VAL A 53 -10.60 17.80 -4.81
N TRP A 54 -11.35 18.20 -5.84
CA TRP A 54 -10.86 18.35 -7.20
C TRP A 54 -9.83 19.48 -7.34
N ARG A 55 -10.11 20.66 -6.77
CA ARG A 55 -9.17 21.79 -6.75
C ARG A 55 -7.87 21.42 -6.05
N ARG A 56 -7.95 20.77 -4.89
CA ARG A 56 -6.76 20.27 -4.17
C ARG A 56 -5.98 19.29 -5.03
N PHE A 57 -6.67 18.33 -5.65
CA PHE A 57 -6.04 17.34 -6.53
C PHE A 57 -5.26 18.00 -7.67
N ILE A 58 -5.86 18.97 -8.37
CA ILE A 58 -5.21 19.68 -9.47
C ILE A 58 -3.95 20.41 -9.00
N VAL A 59 -4.05 21.18 -7.91
CA VAL A 59 -2.90 21.94 -7.39
C VAL A 59 -1.79 21.00 -6.94
N THR A 60 -2.10 19.95 -6.19
CA THR A 60 -1.11 18.95 -5.78
C THR A 60 -0.46 18.26 -6.98
N LYS A 61 -1.22 17.94 -8.02
CA LYS A 61 -0.69 17.32 -9.24
C LYS A 61 0.27 18.25 -9.99
N LYS A 62 -0.03 19.56 -10.06
CA LYS A 62 0.86 20.56 -10.69
C LYS A 62 2.17 20.69 -9.93
N VAL A 63 2.09 20.91 -8.62
CA VAL A 63 3.28 21.00 -7.74
C VAL A 63 4.13 19.73 -7.82
N ALA A 64 3.50 18.56 -7.85
CA ALA A 64 4.23 17.29 -8.00
C ALA A 64 4.97 17.19 -9.34
N ALA A 65 4.39 17.70 -10.44
CA ALA A 65 5.04 17.69 -11.75
C ALA A 65 6.21 18.68 -11.82
N GLU A 66 6.06 19.87 -11.24
CA GLU A 66 7.13 20.87 -11.13
C GLU A 66 8.31 20.32 -10.31
N LEU A 67 8.03 19.75 -9.14
CA LEU A 67 9.04 19.10 -8.29
C LEU A 67 9.73 17.92 -8.97
N GLN A 68 9.01 17.17 -9.82
CA GLN A 68 9.62 16.08 -10.57
C GLN A 68 10.67 16.61 -11.56
N LEU A 69 10.38 17.69 -12.28
CA LEU A 69 11.32 18.30 -13.23
C LEU A 69 12.56 18.87 -12.53
N GLU A 70 12.36 19.59 -11.41
CA GLU A 70 13.45 20.10 -10.58
C GLU A 70 14.34 18.96 -10.06
N TRP A 71 13.70 17.90 -9.56
CA TRP A 71 14.40 16.72 -9.05
C TRP A 71 15.18 15.99 -10.15
N GLU A 72 14.62 15.85 -11.35
CA GLU A 72 15.31 15.23 -12.49
C GLU A 72 16.56 16.02 -12.90
N ALA A 73 16.48 17.36 -12.87
CA ALA A 73 17.62 18.24 -13.13
C ALA A 73 18.72 18.09 -12.06
N GLU A 74 18.35 18.09 -10.77
CA GLU A 74 19.31 17.87 -9.68
C GLU A 74 19.93 16.47 -9.73
N ALA A 75 19.14 15.44 -9.99
CA ALA A 75 19.61 14.05 -10.08
C ALA A 75 20.59 13.85 -11.26
N ALA A 76 20.41 14.57 -12.36
CA ALA A 76 21.34 14.54 -13.50
C ALA A 76 22.72 15.11 -13.15
N LEU A 77 22.78 16.16 -12.33
CA LEU A 77 24.03 16.77 -11.86
C LEU A 77 24.77 15.83 -10.89
N VAL A 78 24.03 15.23 -9.95
CA VAL A 78 24.54 14.30 -8.94
C VAL A 78 25.23 13.08 -9.56
N LYS A 79 24.72 12.59 -10.70
CA LYS A 79 25.29 11.42 -11.37
C LYS A 79 26.76 11.60 -11.78
N ASN A 80 27.22 12.84 -11.90
CA ASN A 80 28.59 13.17 -12.32
C ASN A 80 29.55 13.39 -11.13
N ASP A 81 29.05 13.74 -9.95
CA ASP A 81 29.84 14.04 -8.74
C ASP A 81 29.37 13.19 -7.54
N LEU A 82 29.70 11.90 -7.58
CA LEU A 82 29.31 10.88 -6.59
C LEU A 82 30.01 11.00 -5.22
N THR A 83 30.98 11.91 -5.08
CA THR A 83 32.00 11.81 -4.03
C THR A 83 31.61 12.44 -2.68
N ILE A 84 30.50 13.18 -2.58
CA ILE A 84 30.14 13.92 -1.35
C ILE A 84 28.62 13.93 -1.14
N MET A 85 28.01 12.77 -0.92
CA MET A 85 26.57 12.69 -0.64
C MET A 85 26.30 12.12 0.73
N SER A 86 26.03 12.98 1.70
CA SER A 86 25.65 12.52 3.03
C SER A 86 24.28 11.83 3.02
N GLY A 87 24.05 10.89 3.94
CA GLY A 87 22.76 10.21 4.09
C GLY A 87 21.61 11.19 4.38
N SER A 88 21.89 12.28 5.12
CA SER A 88 20.92 13.36 5.38
C SER A 88 20.59 14.17 4.11
N TRP A 89 21.57 14.40 3.24
CA TRP A 89 21.34 15.03 1.94
C TRP A 89 20.44 14.16 1.07
N ILE A 90 20.70 12.85 1.00
CA ILE A 90 19.87 11.90 0.24
C ILE A 90 18.44 11.86 0.77
N SER A 91 18.27 11.83 2.10
CA SER A 91 16.95 11.89 2.72
C SER A 91 16.17 13.15 2.35
N THR A 92 16.83 14.31 2.36
CA THR A 92 16.17 15.62 2.24
C THR A 92 15.98 16.07 0.79
N ARG A 93 17.00 15.90 -0.05
CA ARG A 93 17.05 16.38 -1.44
C ARG A 93 16.61 15.33 -2.44
N VAL A 94 16.89 14.04 -2.19
CA VAL A 94 16.47 12.97 -3.11
C VAL A 94 15.13 12.39 -2.69
N LEU A 95 15.07 11.77 -1.51
CA LEU A 95 13.93 10.94 -1.10
C LEU A 95 12.67 11.73 -0.82
N ARG A 96 12.75 12.83 -0.08
CA ARG A 96 11.56 13.60 0.31
C ARG A 96 10.75 14.12 -0.89
N PRO A 97 11.33 14.85 -1.86
CA PRO A 97 10.60 15.28 -3.04
C PRO A 97 10.17 14.08 -3.91
N PHE A 98 11.05 13.08 -4.09
CA PHE A 98 10.73 11.84 -4.80
C PHE A 98 9.49 11.14 -4.26
N LEU A 99 9.45 10.84 -2.96
CA LEU A 99 8.32 10.19 -2.33
C LEU A 99 7.05 11.03 -2.43
N PHE A 100 7.16 12.36 -2.44
CA PHE A 100 6.03 13.25 -2.64
C PHE A 100 5.45 13.12 -4.06
N PHE A 101 6.25 13.34 -5.10
CA PHE A 101 5.73 13.33 -6.47
C PHE A 101 5.36 11.92 -6.95
N VAL A 102 6.14 10.89 -6.62
CA VAL A 102 5.81 9.49 -6.96
C VAL A 102 4.52 9.07 -6.28
N HIS A 103 4.30 9.52 -5.04
CA HIS A 103 3.04 9.23 -4.35
C HIS A 103 1.85 9.86 -5.10
N CYS A 104 1.98 11.14 -5.46
CA CYS A 104 0.92 11.92 -6.11
C CYS A 104 0.63 11.49 -7.55
N LEU A 105 1.66 11.12 -8.30
CA LEU A 105 1.59 10.91 -9.75
C LEU A 105 1.41 9.43 -10.13
N SER A 106 2.03 8.50 -9.39
CA SER A 106 2.11 7.09 -9.79
C SER A 106 1.33 6.17 -8.85
N THR A 107 1.49 6.32 -7.53
CA THR A 107 0.92 5.34 -6.57
C THR A 107 -0.57 5.55 -6.26
N ARG A 108 -1.10 6.77 -6.40
CA ARG A 108 -2.51 7.07 -6.10
C ARG A 108 -3.50 6.26 -6.94
N HIS A 109 -3.07 5.80 -8.12
CA HIS A 109 -3.86 4.95 -9.02
C HIS A 109 -3.30 3.53 -9.16
N HIS A 110 -2.34 3.14 -8.31
CA HIS A 110 -1.63 1.85 -8.37
C HIS A 110 -1.06 1.54 -9.77
N LYS A 111 -0.77 2.55 -10.59
CA LYS A 111 -0.31 2.38 -11.97
C LYS A 111 0.95 3.21 -12.19
N ILE A 112 2.05 2.51 -12.40
CA ILE A 112 3.33 3.13 -12.74
C ILE A 112 3.25 3.55 -14.21
N ARG A 113 3.47 4.85 -14.47
CA ARG A 113 3.54 5.37 -15.84
C ARG A 113 4.94 5.17 -16.37
N ASP A 114 5.09 5.01 -17.67
CA ASP A 114 6.41 4.75 -18.27
C ASP A 114 7.37 5.93 -18.09
N ALA A 115 6.84 7.16 -18.09
CA ALA A 115 7.59 8.37 -17.77
C ALA A 115 8.18 8.38 -16.34
N ASP A 116 7.65 7.58 -15.41
CA ASP A 116 8.11 7.56 -14.03
C ASP A 116 9.27 6.54 -13.82
N ILE A 117 9.46 5.60 -14.77
CA ILE A 117 10.46 4.51 -14.66
C ILE A 117 11.88 5.05 -14.51
N PRO A 118 12.35 6.03 -15.31
CA PRO A 118 13.70 6.57 -15.17
C PRO A 118 13.97 7.15 -13.78
N CYS A 119 13.00 7.88 -13.22
CA CYS A 119 13.13 8.51 -11.90
C CYS A 119 13.18 7.46 -10.78
N LEU A 120 12.29 6.46 -10.85
CA LEU A 120 12.31 5.33 -9.92
C LEU A 120 13.67 4.62 -9.95
N HIS A 121 14.17 4.35 -11.15
CA HIS A 121 15.44 3.65 -11.35
C HIS A 121 16.64 4.46 -10.83
N THR A 122 16.73 5.75 -11.16
CA THR A 122 17.80 6.64 -10.67
C THR A 122 17.77 6.76 -9.16
N CYS A 123 16.59 6.99 -8.56
CA CYS A 123 16.43 7.08 -7.12
C CYS A 123 16.88 5.79 -6.41
N PHE A 124 16.45 4.63 -6.89
CA PHE A 124 16.83 3.36 -6.26
C PHE A 124 18.31 3.02 -6.40
N LYS A 125 18.96 3.43 -7.51
CA LYS A 125 20.42 3.30 -7.65
C LYS A 125 21.17 4.15 -6.64
N LEU A 126 20.84 5.45 -6.55
CA LEU A 126 21.45 6.36 -5.58
C LEU A 126 21.28 5.85 -4.13
N LEU A 127 20.10 5.32 -3.80
CA LEU A 127 19.84 4.74 -2.48
C LEU A 127 20.65 3.47 -2.23
N LEU A 128 20.71 2.55 -3.20
CA LEU A 128 21.51 1.34 -3.05
C LEU A 128 22.99 1.66 -2.89
N GLU A 129 23.52 2.62 -3.65
CA GLU A 129 24.91 3.08 -3.52
C GLU A 129 25.15 3.69 -2.14
N SER A 130 24.23 4.53 -1.64
CA SER A 130 24.31 5.10 -0.30
C SER A 130 24.27 4.04 0.81
N ILE A 131 23.33 3.09 0.77
CA ILE A 131 23.22 2.06 1.81
C ILE A 131 24.43 1.12 1.80
N ASN A 132 25.02 0.87 0.63
CA ASN A 132 26.23 0.07 0.49
C ASN A 132 27.52 0.83 0.83
N SER A 133 27.46 2.15 1.06
CA SER A 133 28.61 2.94 1.47
C SER A 133 29.12 2.53 2.85
N THR A 134 30.43 2.37 2.96
CA THR A 134 31.12 2.05 4.22
C THR A 134 31.27 3.27 5.13
N ASP A 135 31.15 4.48 4.58
CA ASP A 135 31.18 5.72 5.36
C ASP A 135 29.82 5.98 6.02
N LEU A 136 29.83 6.14 7.35
CA LEU A 136 28.65 6.47 8.14
C LEU A 136 27.99 7.76 7.70
N GLY A 137 28.78 8.76 7.29
CA GLY A 137 28.26 10.05 6.85
C GLY A 137 27.41 9.95 5.59
N ASN A 138 27.75 8.99 4.71
CA ASN A 138 27.13 8.81 3.40
C ASN A 138 26.05 7.72 3.39
N ASN A 139 25.92 6.97 4.48
CA ASN A 139 24.98 5.85 4.57
C ASN A 139 23.59 6.32 5.00
N PHE A 140 22.58 6.16 4.13
CA PHE A 140 21.19 6.50 4.44
C PHE A 140 20.66 5.80 5.70
N CYS A 141 21.05 4.54 5.94
CA CYS A 141 20.61 3.80 7.13
C CYS A 141 21.20 4.36 8.43
N ALA A 142 22.26 5.19 8.38
CA ALA A 142 22.82 5.81 9.58
C ALA A 142 21.81 6.77 10.24
N LEU A 143 20.86 7.33 9.48
CA LEU A 143 19.76 8.13 10.00
C LEU A 143 18.85 7.36 10.98
N ALA A 144 18.81 6.02 10.87
CA ALA A 144 18.08 5.17 11.82
C ALA A 144 18.70 5.20 13.23
N LEU A 145 19.97 5.60 13.35
CA LEU A 145 20.69 5.74 14.62
C LEU A 145 20.83 7.19 15.10
N GLY A 146 20.55 8.16 14.23
CA GLY A 146 20.78 9.58 14.47
C GLY A 146 19.89 10.20 15.53
N THR A 147 19.67 11.50 15.42
CA THR A 147 18.76 12.26 16.29
C THR A 147 17.31 11.73 16.20
N PRO A 148 16.45 12.01 17.20
CA PRO A 148 15.04 11.60 17.14
C PRO A 148 14.29 12.05 15.87
N GLU A 149 14.66 13.20 15.31
CA GLU A 149 14.09 13.71 14.06
C GLU A 149 14.55 12.92 12.84
N GLU A 150 15.84 12.59 12.77
CA GLU A 150 16.40 11.74 11.72
C GLU A 150 15.80 10.34 11.78
N ARG A 151 15.65 9.76 12.98
CA ARG A 151 15.01 8.45 13.19
C ARG A 151 13.56 8.46 12.68
N ARG A 152 12.77 9.48 13.04
CA ARG A 152 11.38 9.63 12.55
C ARG A 152 11.33 9.77 11.03
N THR A 153 12.23 10.56 10.47
CA THR A 153 12.33 10.79 9.03
C THR A 153 12.68 9.50 8.30
N TRP A 154 13.71 8.79 8.75
CA TRP A 154 14.14 7.52 8.21
C TRP A 154 13.05 6.47 8.27
N THR A 155 12.35 6.34 9.41
CA THR A 155 11.25 5.38 9.57
C THR A 155 10.13 5.68 8.58
N TYR A 156 9.70 6.94 8.48
CA TYR A 156 8.64 7.33 7.53
C TYR A 156 9.05 7.04 6.07
N GLN A 157 10.26 7.45 5.68
CA GLN A 157 10.76 7.24 4.32
C GLN A 157 10.91 5.76 3.99
N SER A 158 11.47 4.96 4.90
CA SER A 158 11.64 3.52 4.74
C SER A 158 10.30 2.80 4.61
N GLN A 159 9.31 3.15 5.43
CA GLN A 159 7.94 2.61 5.29
C GLN A 159 7.31 2.96 3.94
N LYS A 160 7.50 4.19 3.46
CA LYS A 160 7.01 4.60 2.13
C LYS A 160 7.74 3.88 0.99
N LEU A 161 9.04 3.64 1.12
CA LEU A 161 9.81 2.84 0.17
C LEU A 161 9.32 1.39 0.14
N VAL A 162 9.03 0.78 1.30
CA VAL A 162 8.40 -0.56 1.38
C VAL A 162 7.09 -0.59 0.61
N SER A 163 6.19 0.38 0.85
CA SER A 163 4.91 0.44 0.13
C SER A 163 5.09 0.67 -1.37
N LEU A 164 6.00 1.56 -1.77
CA LEU A 164 6.29 1.85 -3.18
C LEU A 164 6.82 0.61 -3.91
N CYS A 165 7.84 -0.05 -3.34
CA CYS A 165 8.41 -1.27 -3.91
C CYS A 165 7.39 -2.42 -3.95
N SER A 166 6.48 -2.48 -2.97
CA SER A 166 5.35 -3.42 -3.00
C SER A 166 4.41 -3.13 -4.18
N VAL A 167 4.09 -1.87 -4.47
CA VAL A 167 3.28 -1.51 -5.66
C VAL A 167 3.99 -1.87 -6.96
N ILE A 168 5.32 -1.66 -7.03
CA ILE A 168 6.14 -2.07 -8.19
C ILE A 168 6.06 -3.58 -8.40
N LEU A 169 6.25 -4.37 -7.34
CA LEU A 169 6.14 -5.83 -7.39
C LEU A 169 4.78 -6.31 -7.89
N ALA A 170 3.69 -5.69 -7.39
CA ALA A 170 2.33 -6.05 -7.80
C ALA A 170 2.05 -5.77 -9.29
N ASN A 171 2.76 -4.81 -9.89
CA ASN A 171 2.60 -4.38 -11.28
C ASN A 171 3.62 -5.03 -12.23
N CYS A 172 4.44 -5.96 -11.75
CA CYS A 172 5.34 -6.73 -12.59
C CYS A 172 4.52 -7.71 -13.46
N ASP A 173 4.23 -7.30 -14.69
CA ASP A 173 3.46 -8.04 -15.70
C ASP A 173 4.34 -8.47 -16.89
N LYS A 174 3.91 -9.49 -17.64
CA LYS A 174 4.66 -10.20 -18.69
C LYS A 174 4.41 -9.72 -20.11
N SER A 175 3.64 -8.64 -20.32
CA SER A 175 3.33 -8.19 -21.68
C SER A 175 4.60 -7.80 -22.47
N HIS A 176 4.78 -8.44 -23.62
CA HIS A 176 6.08 -8.78 -24.24
C HIS A 176 6.98 -7.63 -24.72
N GLN A 177 6.53 -6.38 -24.68
CA GLN A 177 7.36 -5.23 -25.09
C GLN A 177 7.65 -4.26 -23.94
N ARG A 178 6.87 -4.32 -22.85
CA ARG A 178 6.97 -3.48 -21.65
C ARG A 178 7.58 -4.23 -20.45
N ALA A 179 7.68 -5.56 -20.56
CA ALA A 179 8.11 -6.42 -19.47
C ALA A 179 9.56 -6.17 -19.04
N GLN A 180 10.47 -5.81 -19.95
CA GLN A 180 11.90 -5.76 -19.61
C GLN A 180 12.26 -4.62 -18.64
N ASP A 181 11.84 -3.38 -18.93
CA ASP A 181 12.17 -2.23 -18.07
C ASP A 181 11.49 -2.32 -16.70
N ILE A 182 10.24 -2.81 -16.67
CA ILE A 182 9.51 -3.04 -15.43
C ILE A 182 10.16 -4.17 -14.62
N LEU A 183 10.65 -5.22 -15.27
CA LEU A 183 11.32 -6.34 -14.62
C LEU A 183 12.69 -5.92 -14.05
N VAL A 184 13.48 -5.14 -14.79
CA VAL A 184 14.73 -4.55 -14.27
C VAL A 184 14.45 -3.62 -13.09
N LEU A 185 13.44 -2.76 -13.20
CA LEU A 185 13.02 -1.89 -12.11
C LEU A 185 12.54 -2.68 -10.88
N THR A 186 11.79 -3.77 -11.10
CA THR A 186 11.30 -4.64 -10.02
C THR A 186 12.46 -5.38 -9.35
N SER A 187 13.42 -5.89 -10.14
CA SER A 187 14.68 -6.49 -9.65
C SER A 187 15.43 -5.50 -8.76
N LEU A 188 15.59 -4.25 -9.21
CA LEU A 188 16.24 -3.18 -8.44
C LEU A 188 15.47 -2.84 -7.15
N ALA A 189 14.15 -2.70 -7.23
CA ALA A 189 13.29 -2.42 -6.08
C ALA A 189 13.38 -3.54 -5.03
N MET A 190 13.37 -4.80 -5.46
CA MET A 190 13.50 -5.95 -4.56
C MET A 190 14.88 -6.00 -3.91
N ARG A 191 15.97 -5.73 -4.66
CA ARG A 191 17.32 -5.60 -4.07
C ARG A 191 17.38 -4.51 -3.02
N LEU A 192 16.80 -3.33 -3.30
CA LEU A 192 16.70 -2.23 -2.35
C LEU A 192 15.96 -2.66 -1.07
N LEU A 193 14.81 -3.31 -1.19
CA LEU A 193 14.07 -3.78 -0.01
C LEU A 193 14.84 -4.82 0.79
N VAL A 194 15.51 -5.76 0.14
CA VAL A 194 16.31 -6.79 0.83
C VAL A 194 17.42 -6.13 1.63
N VAL A 195 18.18 -5.21 1.02
CA VAL A 195 19.28 -4.47 1.67
C VAL A 195 18.77 -3.56 2.79
N LEU A 196 17.68 -2.82 2.55
CA LEU A 196 17.07 -1.93 3.54
C LEU A 196 16.56 -2.71 4.76
N THR A 197 16.08 -3.92 4.57
CA THR A 197 15.49 -4.73 5.65
C THR A 197 16.45 -5.77 6.22
N ASP A 198 17.71 -5.81 5.76
CA ASP A 198 18.76 -6.66 6.30
C ASP A 198 19.73 -5.88 7.17
N GLN A 199 19.64 -6.08 8.48
CA GLN A 199 20.56 -5.46 9.42
C GLN A 199 22.02 -5.84 9.14
N LYS A 200 22.30 -7.03 8.58
CA LYS A 200 23.68 -7.45 8.22
C LYS A 200 24.24 -6.66 7.04
N CYS A 201 23.37 -6.09 6.20
CA CYS A 201 23.80 -5.23 5.09
C CYS A 201 24.18 -3.83 5.56
N TRP A 202 23.85 -3.46 6.81
CA TRP A 202 24.17 -2.15 7.40
C TRP A 202 25.60 -2.14 7.96
N LYS A 203 26.58 -2.45 7.10
CA LYS A 203 27.97 -2.80 7.48
C LYS A 203 28.70 -1.73 8.31
N SER A 204 28.31 -0.45 8.21
CA SER A 204 28.90 0.65 8.99
C SER A 204 28.25 0.86 10.37
N ILE A 205 27.03 0.34 10.57
CA ILE A 205 26.13 0.68 11.68
C ILE A 205 26.18 -0.37 12.80
N THR A 206 26.27 -1.65 12.44
CA THR A 206 26.22 -2.77 13.38
C THR A 206 27.36 -2.79 14.40
N ASN A 207 28.47 -2.14 14.10
CA ASN A 207 29.65 -2.10 14.98
C ASN A 207 29.55 -1.04 16.09
N ASN A 208 28.74 0.02 15.90
CA ASN A 208 28.76 1.18 16.79
C ASN A 208 27.59 1.20 17.79
N SER A 209 26.38 0.78 17.39
CA SER A 209 25.20 0.76 18.28
C SER A 209 24.20 -0.34 17.88
N PRO A 210 24.53 -1.62 18.13
CA PRO A 210 23.75 -2.76 17.63
C PRO A 210 22.30 -2.79 18.17
N LYS A 211 22.05 -2.25 19.37
CA LYS A 211 20.71 -2.22 19.98
C LYS A 211 19.75 -1.25 19.28
N ASP A 212 20.17 -0.03 19.00
CA ASP A 212 19.33 0.97 18.33
C ASP A 212 19.05 0.55 16.87
N ALA A 213 20.04 -0.03 16.20
CA ALA A 213 19.88 -0.61 14.87
C ALA A 213 18.86 -1.76 14.88
N ASP A 214 18.92 -2.64 15.88
CA ASP A 214 17.99 -3.77 16.04
C ASP A 214 16.56 -3.29 16.28
N VAL A 215 16.35 -2.24 17.08
CA VAL A 215 15.01 -1.64 17.29
C VAL A 215 14.46 -1.06 15.99
N ALA A 216 15.23 -0.23 15.28
CA ALA A 216 14.78 0.39 14.03
C ALA A 216 14.48 -0.66 12.95
N TRP A 217 15.31 -1.70 12.87
CA TRP A 217 15.07 -2.84 11.99
C TRP A 217 13.79 -3.61 12.35
N LYS A 218 13.59 -3.96 13.64
CA LYS A 218 12.39 -4.65 14.13
C LYS A 218 11.11 -3.86 13.83
N ASP A 219 11.14 -2.54 13.99
CA ASP A 219 10.00 -1.68 13.69
C ASP A 219 9.65 -1.67 12.21
N LEU A 220 10.64 -1.65 11.32
CA LEU A 220 10.44 -1.75 9.88
C LEU A 220 9.88 -3.13 9.48
N VAL A 221 10.42 -4.21 10.04
CA VAL A 221 9.93 -5.57 9.81
C VAL A 221 8.49 -5.74 10.34
N ARG A 222 8.17 -5.15 11.49
CA ARG A 222 6.79 -5.12 12.00
C ARG A 222 5.86 -4.37 11.06
N PHE A 223 6.30 -3.24 10.48
CA PHE A 223 5.51 -2.53 9.48
C PHE A 223 5.21 -3.40 8.25
N MET A 224 6.19 -4.15 7.74
CA MET A 224 6.00 -5.09 6.61
C MET A 224 4.94 -6.17 6.92
N ALA A 225 4.79 -6.55 8.18
CA ALA A 225 3.79 -7.52 8.63
C ALA A 225 2.35 -6.99 8.68
N ILE A 226 2.15 -5.67 8.64
CA ILE A 226 0.83 -5.04 8.75
C ILE A 226 0.21 -4.87 7.35
N PRO A 227 -1.11 -5.05 7.17
CA PRO A 227 -1.81 -4.83 5.89
C PRO A 227 -1.51 -3.50 5.21
N LYS A 228 -1.28 -2.45 6.01
CA LYS A 228 -0.96 -1.09 5.55
C LYS A 228 0.30 -1.02 4.68
N SER A 229 1.24 -1.96 4.83
CA SER A 229 2.44 -2.02 3.98
C SER A 229 2.11 -2.41 2.54
N GLY A 230 1.03 -3.18 2.34
CA GLY A 230 0.66 -3.76 1.05
C GLY A 230 1.53 -4.93 0.58
N LEU A 231 2.58 -5.29 1.33
CA LEU A 231 3.60 -6.25 0.89
C LEU A 231 3.03 -7.62 0.54
N TYR A 232 2.30 -8.24 1.48
CA TYR A 232 1.72 -9.58 1.30
C TYR A 232 0.73 -9.66 0.14
N LEU A 233 -0.12 -8.62 -0.02
CA LEU A 233 -1.04 -8.52 -1.14
C LEU A 233 -0.30 -8.39 -2.47
N SER A 234 0.78 -7.60 -2.50
CA SER A 234 1.62 -7.43 -3.68
C SER A 234 2.35 -8.70 -4.07
N ILE A 235 2.91 -9.43 -3.11
CA ILE A 235 3.54 -10.73 -3.32
C ILE A 235 2.52 -11.72 -3.89
N ARG A 236 1.30 -11.76 -3.33
CA ARG A 236 0.21 -12.60 -3.86
C ARG A 236 -0.09 -12.27 -5.32
N ARG A 237 -0.26 -10.99 -5.65
CA ARG A 237 -0.52 -10.55 -7.03
C ARG A 237 0.61 -10.97 -7.97
N TYR A 238 1.85 -10.76 -7.56
CA TYR A 238 3.02 -11.17 -8.34
C TYR A 238 3.05 -12.68 -8.59
N ILE A 239 2.91 -13.51 -7.55
CA ILE A 239 2.93 -14.98 -7.69
C ILE A 239 1.73 -15.46 -8.52
N ASN A 240 0.56 -14.83 -8.39
CA ASN A 240 -0.60 -15.13 -9.23
C ASN A 240 -0.36 -14.81 -10.73
N ASN A 241 0.56 -13.89 -11.04
CA ASN A 241 0.96 -13.57 -12.40
C ASN A 241 2.14 -14.44 -12.89
N LEU A 242 2.81 -15.21 -12.02
CA LEU A 242 3.79 -16.21 -12.44
C LEU A 242 3.08 -17.33 -13.24
N ASP A 243 3.75 -17.83 -14.27
CA ASP A 243 3.16 -18.87 -15.12
C ASP A 243 3.26 -20.16 -14.32
N ILE A 244 2.24 -20.99 -14.43
CA ILE A 244 2.38 -22.34 -13.91
C ILE A 244 3.35 -23.04 -14.86
N HIS A 245 4.45 -23.55 -14.32
CA HIS A 245 5.50 -24.22 -15.08
C HIS A 245 4.95 -25.51 -15.72
N PHE A 246 4.31 -25.40 -16.89
CA PHE A 246 3.92 -26.54 -17.72
C PHE A 246 4.75 -26.66 -19.01
N CYS A 247 5.54 -25.65 -19.39
CA CYS A 247 6.41 -25.75 -20.57
C CYS A 247 7.51 -24.65 -20.56
N PRO A 248 8.78 -24.96 -20.90
CA PRO A 248 9.82 -23.95 -21.03
C PRO A 248 9.65 -23.25 -22.40
N GLN A 249 8.96 -22.12 -22.45
CA GLN A 249 9.03 -21.26 -23.63
C GLN A 249 10.22 -20.30 -23.52
N THR A 250 10.96 -20.24 -24.62
CA THR A 250 12.03 -19.31 -25.04
C THR A 250 12.06 -17.96 -24.30
N SER A 251 12.59 -17.92 -23.08
CA SER A 251 13.03 -16.70 -22.41
C SER A 251 14.56 -16.64 -22.43
N THR A 252 15.12 -15.46 -22.69
CA THR A 252 16.57 -15.24 -22.63
C THR A 252 17.11 -15.50 -21.22
N LEU A 253 18.35 -16.02 -21.11
CA LEU A 253 18.98 -16.42 -19.84
C LEU A 253 19.00 -15.29 -18.78
N ALA A 254 19.16 -14.04 -19.21
CA ALA A 254 19.13 -12.88 -18.30
C ALA A 254 17.73 -12.64 -17.68
N GLN A 255 16.64 -12.93 -18.42
CA GLN A 255 15.28 -12.79 -17.90
C GLN A 255 14.94 -13.86 -16.86
N THR A 256 15.52 -15.06 -16.98
CA THR A 256 15.32 -16.12 -15.99
C THR A 256 15.99 -15.77 -14.65
N ASP A 257 17.16 -15.16 -14.68
CA ASP A 257 17.91 -14.79 -13.47
C ASP A 257 17.22 -13.67 -12.68
N ASP A 258 16.77 -12.61 -13.35
CA ASP A 258 16.06 -11.51 -12.68
C ASP A 258 14.70 -11.97 -12.12
N ARG A 259 13.96 -12.85 -12.82
CA ARG A 259 12.70 -13.42 -12.30
C ARG A 259 12.94 -14.27 -11.06
N PHE A 260 13.99 -15.09 -11.08
CA PHE A 260 14.38 -15.87 -9.91
C PHE A 260 14.76 -14.94 -8.75
N LEU A 261 15.55 -13.90 -9.00
CA LEU A 261 15.93 -12.90 -8.00
C LEU A 261 14.70 -12.21 -7.39
N ILE A 262 13.75 -11.76 -8.22
CA ILE A 262 12.53 -11.10 -7.74
C ILE A 262 11.73 -12.09 -6.88
N THR A 263 11.56 -13.33 -7.33
CA THR A 263 10.79 -14.36 -6.61
C THR A 263 11.45 -14.73 -5.28
N ALA A 264 12.76 -14.97 -5.27
CA ALA A 264 13.54 -15.27 -4.07
C ALA A 264 13.51 -14.09 -3.08
N SER A 265 13.63 -12.86 -3.57
CA SER A 265 13.55 -11.65 -2.74
C SER A 265 12.17 -11.48 -2.13
N ALA A 266 11.11 -11.64 -2.93
CA ALA A 266 9.72 -11.56 -2.45
C ALA A 266 9.44 -12.58 -1.35
N ILE A 267 9.88 -13.83 -1.52
CA ILE A 267 9.75 -14.88 -0.50
C ILE A 267 10.59 -14.55 0.74
N THR A 268 11.83 -14.11 0.57
CA THR A 268 12.69 -13.71 1.69
C THR A 268 12.04 -12.59 2.51
N LEU A 269 11.47 -11.59 1.86
CA LEU A 269 10.74 -10.48 2.51
C LEU A 269 9.47 -10.96 3.22
N ALA A 270 8.73 -11.93 2.65
CA ALA A 270 7.56 -12.54 3.30
C ALA A 270 7.92 -13.32 4.56
N LEU A 271 9.08 -13.98 4.55
CA LEU A 271 9.54 -14.81 5.67
C LEU A 271 10.25 -13.98 6.75
N ARG A 272 10.73 -12.78 6.42
CA ARG A 272 11.52 -11.94 7.32
C ARG A 272 10.87 -11.65 8.68
N PRO A 273 9.55 -11.37 8.77
CA PRO A 273 8.89 -11.19 10.05
C PRO A 273 8.97 -12.39 10.99
N PHE A 274 9.03 -13.62 10.46
CA PHE A 274 9.11 -14.84 11.28
C PHE A 274 10.49 -15.06 11.91
N ASN A 275 11.52 -14.37 11.44
CA ASN A 275 12.88 -14.44 11.98
C ASN A 275 13.10 -13.47 13.15
N VAL A 276 12.16 -12.55 13.40
CA VAL A 276 12.20 -11.69 14.58
C VAL A 276 11.81 -12.56 15.76
N THR A 277 12.81 -12.99 16.56
CA THR A 277 12.71 -14.03 17.60
C THR A 277 11.69 -13.75 18.71
N ASN A 278 11.09 -12.57 18.75
CA ASN A 278 10.11 -12.20 19.74
C ASN A 278 8.85 -11.67 19.02
N PHE A 279 8.03 -12.59 18.49
CA PHE A 279 6.58 -12.40 18.64
C PHE A 279 6.25 -12.72 20.09
N ASP A 280 6.75 -11.90 21.02
CA ASP A 280 6.24 -11.88 22.38
C ASP A 280 4.81 -11.36 22.28
N PHE A 281 3.89 -12.30 22.03
CA PHE A 281 2.48 -12.14 22.38
C PHE A 281 2.43 -11.92 23.88
N ILE A 282 2.62 -10.68 24.31
CA ILE A 282 2.17 -10.25 25.62
C ILE A 282 0.64 -10.31 25.54
N GLY A 283 0.07 -11.42 26.01
CA GLY A 283 -1.36 -11.57 26.27
C GLY A 283 -2.02 -12.73 25.52
N PRO A 284 -2.75 -13.63 26.22
CA PRO A 284 -3.57 -14.68 25.61
C PRO A 284 -4.80 -14.17 24.84
N ASP A 285 -5.10 -12.86 24.87
CA ASP A 285 -6.46 -12.37 24.61
C ASP A 285 -6.67 -11.51 23.35
N VAL A 286 -5.66 -11.26 22.50
CA VAL A 286 -5.91 -10.53 21.24
C VAL A 286 -5.07 -11.08 20.09
N VAL A 287 -5.71 -11.85 19.20
CA VAL A 287 -5.16 -12.14 17.87
C VAL A 287 -5.13 -10.84 17.06
N ASP A 288 -3.95 -10.23 16.92
CA ASP A 288 -3.82 -9.08 16.02
C ASP A 288 -4.00 -9.57 14.57
N ILE A 289 -5.09 -9.10 13.93
CA ILE A 289 -5.39 -9.29 12.50
C ILE A 289 -4.23 -8.76 11.63
N ASN A 290 -3.41 -7.87 12.19
CA ASN A 290 -2.22 -7.29 11.57
C ASN A 290 -0.92 -8.04 11.87
N SER A 291 -0.99 -9.24 12.44
CA SER A 291 0.19 -10.08 12.68
C SER A 291 0.71 -10.73 11.38
N ALA A 292 2.02 -10.96 11.30
CA ALA A 292 2.65 -11.59 10.14
C ALA A 292 2.08 -12.98 9.79
N PRO A 293 1.83 -13.88 10.76
CA PRO A 293 1.20 -15.17 10.46
C PRO A 293 -0.18 -15.02 9.83
N ALA A 294 -0.95 -14.02 10.27
CA ALA A 294 -2.28 -13.74 9.72
C ALA A 294 -2.21 -13.30 8.24
N GLN A 295 -1.30 -12.39 7.91
CA GLN A 295 -1.09 -11.96 6.53
C GLN A 295 -0.53 -13.10 5.65
N TYR A 296 0.41 -13.88 6.18
CA TYR A 296 1.03 -14.98 5.45
C TYR A 296 0.04 -16.06 5.07
N TYR A 297 -0.80 -16.53 6.01
CA TYR A 297 -1.81 -17.53 5.66
C TYR A 297 -2.82 -16.94 4.66
N LEU A 298 -3.30 -15.70 4.89
CA LEU A 298 -4.38 -15.10 4.09
C LEU A 298 -3.95 -14.84 2.65
N PHE A 299 -2.71 -14.41 2.43
CA PHE A 299 -2.24 -13.96 1.13
C PHE A 299 -1.30 -14.94 0.42
N LEU A 300 -0.49 -15.73 1.12
CA LEU A 300 0.41 -16.69 0.49
C LEU A 300 -0.18 -18.10 0.45
N LEU A 301 -0.62 -18.64 1.59
CA LEU A 301 -1.08 -20.04 1.65
C LEU A 301 -2.39 -20.29 0.88
N THR A 302 -3.15 -19.23 0.57
CA THR A 302 -4.36 -19.31 -0.26
C THR A 302 -4.10 -19.17 -1.77
N ILE A 303 -2.84 -19.04 -2.20
CA ILE A 303 -2.49 -18.94 -3.62
C ILE A 303 -2.77 -20.27 -4.30
N PRO A 304 -3.61 -20.29 -5.36
CA PRO A 304 -3.83 -21.51 -6.13
C PRO A 304 -2.53 -22.01 -6.76
N TRP A 305 -2.23 -23.28 -6.53
CA TRP A 305 -1.10 -24.00 -7.15
C TRP A 305 0.26 -23.36 -6.79
N LEU A 306 0.37 -22.80 -5.59
CA LEU A 306 1.58 -22.14 -5.07
C LEU A 306 2.85 -22.96 -5.29
N THR A 307 2.80 -24.28 -5.04
CA THR A 307 3.95 -25.17 -5.18
C THR A 307 4.42 -25.35 -6.63
N GLN A 308 3.53 -25.17 -7.61
CA GLN A 308 3.83 -25.30 -9.03
C GLN A 308 4.26 -23.96 -9.67
N ARG A 309 3.89 -22.83 -9.05
CA ARG A 309 4.25 -21.47 -9.49
C ARG A 309 5.61 -21.00 -9.00
N LEU A 310 6.18 -21.69 -8.02
CA LEU A 310 7.43 -21.30 -7.38
C LEU A 310 8.59 -22.25 -7.75
N PRO A 311 9.82 -21.73 -7.85
CA PRO A 311 11.01 -22.57 -7.99
C PRO A 311 11.12 -23.57 -6.84
N ALA A 312 11.43 -24.83 -7.16
CA ALA A 312 11.51 -25.93 -6.19
C ALA A 312 12.47 -25.63 -5.02
N VAL A 313 13.54 -24.88 -5.28
CA VAL A 313 14.56 -24.48 -4.29
C VAL A 313 13.98 -23.62 -3.16
N LEU A 314 12.91 -22.87 -3.42
CA LEU A 314 12.29 -21.95 -2.44
C LEU A 314 11.19 -22.62 -1.61
N LEU A 315 10.70 -23.78 -2.03
CA LEU A 315 9.61 -24.50 -1.35
C LEU A 315 9.96 -24.97 0.07
N PRO A 316 11.17 -25.48 0.36
CA PRO A 316 11.53 -25.92 1.72
C PRO A 316 11.39 -24.80 2.76
N ALA A 317 11.76 -23.56 2.39
CA ALA A 317 11.68 -22.41 3.29
C ALA A 317 10.21 -22.09 3.66
N LEU A 318 9.30 -22.14 2.69
CA LEU A 318 7.87 -21.89 2.92
C LEU A 318 7.18 -23.01 3.72
N LYS A 319 7.70 -24.23 3.63
CA LYS A 319 7.18 -25.42 4.33
C LYS A 319 7.78 -25.62 5.72
N HIS A 320 8.74 -24.78 6.12
CA HIS A 320 9.44 -24.98 7.38
C HIS A 320 8.50 -24.83 8.59
N LYS A 321 8.70 -25.68 9.61
CA LYS A 321 7.83 -25.75 10.80
C LYS A 321 7.72 -24.40 11.52
N SER A 322 8.80 -23.62 11.58
CA SER A 322 8.81 -22.30 12.23
C SER A 322 7.88 -21.28 11.57
N ILE A 323 7.56 -21.47 10.29
CA ILE A 323 6.68 -20.58 9.53
C ILE A 323 5.23 -21.06 9.60
N LEU A 324 5.02 -22.37 9.38
CA LEU A 324 3.67 -22.94 9.35
C LEU A 324 3.02 -23.04 10.73
N SER A 325 3.79 -23.35 11.78
CA SER A 325 3.23 -23.53 13.13
C SER A 325 2.52 -22.27 13.66
N PRO A 326 3.11 -21.06 13.62
CA PRO A 326 2.42 -19.83 14.03
C PRO A 326 1.17 -19.51 13.19
N CYS A 327 1.20 -19.84 11.89
CA CYS A 327 0.07 -19.64 10.99
C CYS A 327 -1.12 -20.54 11.37
N PHE A 328 -0.85 -21.82 11.64
CA PHE A 328 -1.89 -22.77 12.06
C PHE A 328 -2.43 -22.44 13.46
N GLN A 329 -1.59 -22.02 14.39
CA GLN A 329 -2.04 -21.54 15.71
C GLN A 329 -3.00 -20.35 15.56
N THR A 330 -2.65 -19.36 14.75
CA THR A 330 -3.51 -18.20 14.48
C THR A 330 -4.86 -18.60 13.86
N LEU A 331 -4.86 -19.57 12.95
CA LEU A 331 -6.06 -20.10 12.32
C LEU A 331 -6.95 -20.88 13.30
N LEU A 332 -6.36 -21.71 14.16
CA LEU A 332 -7.08 -22.47 15.19
C LEU A 332 -7.78 -21.53 16.18
N VAL A 333 -7.10 -20.50 16.68
CA VAL A 333 -7.70 -19.52 17.59
C VAL A 333 -8.88 -18.81 16.94
N ARG A 334 -8.77 -18.43 15.66
CA ARG A 334 -9.91 -17.83 14.92
C ARG A 334 -11.10 -18.77 14.78
N ILE A 335 -10.87 -20.06 14.51
CA ILE A 335 -11.97 -21.03 14.42
C ILE A 335 -12.69 -21.13 15.78
N ILE A 336 -11.95 -21.10 16.88
CA ILE A 336 -12.51 -21.12 18.24
C ILE A 336 -13.32 -19.85 18.51
N GLU A 337 -12.80 -18.67 18.18
CA GLU A 337 -13.52 -17.39 18.35
C GLU A 337 -14.81 -17.33 17.54
N ILE A 338 -14.81 -17.79 16.28
CA ILE A 338 -16.00 -17.81 15.43
C ILE A 338 -17.06 -18.74 16.02
N ARG A 339 -16.66 -19.91 16.51
CA ARG A 339 -17.57 -20.85 17.17
C ARG A 339 -18.15 -20.29 18.45
N ALA A 340 -17.34 -19.58 19.25
CA ALA A 340 -17.78 -18.94 20.49
C ALA A 340 -18.74 -17.76 20.27
N LYS A 341 -18.66 -17.06 19.14
CA LYS A 341 -19.61 -15.99 18.76
C LYS A 341 -20.89 -16.51 18.09
N SER A 342 -20.91 -17.79 17.71
CA SER A 342 -22.05 -18.44 17.04
C SER A 342 -22.91 -19.26 18.00
N CYS A 343 -22.50 -19.38 19.27
CA CYS A 343 -23.30 -19.85 20.40
C CYS A 343 -23.72 -18.63 21.22
#